data_AF-A0AA88I2H1-F1
#
_entry.id   AF-A0AA88I2H1-F1
#
_cell.length_a   1.000
_cell.length_b   1.000
_cell.length_c   1.000
_cell.angle_alpha   90.00
_cell.angle_beta   90.00
_cell.angle_gamma   90.00
#
_symmetry.space_group_name_H-M   'P 1'
#
loop_
_entity.id
_entity.type
_entity.pdbx_description
1 polymer ?
#
loop_
_entity_poly.entity_id
_entity_poly.type
_entity_poly.pdbx_seq_one_letter_code
_entity_poly.pdbx_strand_id
1 'polypeptide(L)'
;MPFIDDALIQKDIALPKLPIPSLELTLQNFKFATVAFLTDEEFETVSEACKELEGASGSAIQRCLLDRQEKQDNWAYDWWLEDMYLKNSLPLPIHSNPGMIFPRETFKTTEEFIRYVSCFVEEAYKFKIKIDRNLIPQDRASSRERNQPLCMLQYKRIFSSYRESGYSKDNLLEYEPNNNSHFIVAAKGQFFVVQYMTEKSTLSFEDLYIELAQIYKSSQQQQEKVGLLTAAERRHSATLFENLMKDKQNNDNVCTIRSAAFIICLDDNPGTDSESGRMAQMIHGGGVSKNSTNRWFNKTMQVLTIILLFIFVTVYVAVTVYAEHNL
;
A
#
# COMPACT_ATOMS: atom_id res chain seq x y z
N MET A 1 24.33 19.84 -5.27
CA MET A 1 24.63 18.79 -4.27
C MET A 1 25.32 19.43 -3.08
N PRO A 2 24.69 19.49 -1.89
CA PRO A 2 25.43 19.60 -0.65
C PRO A 2 25.65 18.22 -0.03
N PHE A 3 26.84 18.07 0.52
CA PHE A 3 27.33 16.93 1.31
C PHE A 3 26.33 16.57 2.41
N ILE A 4 25.99 15.28 2.54
CA ILE A 4 25.33 14.77 3.74
C ILE A 4 26.43 14.14 4.59
N ASP A 5 26.49 14.58 5.84
CA ASP A 5 27.35 14.06 6.90
C ASP A 5 27.06 12.56 7.11
N ASP A 6 28.08 11.69 7.02
CA ASP A 6 27.95 10.24 7.23
C ASP A 6 27.36 9.88 8.61
N ALA A 7 27.28 10.86 9.51
CA ALA A 7 26.65 10.78 10.83
C ALA A 7 25.13 10.51 10.81
N LEU A 8 24.44 10.63 9.66
CA LEU A 8 22.98 10.45 9.55
C LEU A 8 22.55 9.09 8.97
N ILE A 9 23.49 8.24 8.55
CA ILE A 9 23.15 6.89 8.10
C ILE A 9 22.74 6.06 9.32
N GLN A 10 21.49 5.60 9.33
CA GLN A 10 20.97 4.74 10.40
C GLN A 10 21.85 3.49 10.51
N LYS A 11 22.49 3.31 11.68
CA LYS A 11 23.21 2.06 12.00
C LYS A 11 22.21 0.91 12.01
N ASP A 12 22.60 -0.25 11.50
CA ASP A 12 21.79 -1.47 11.59
C ASP A 12 21.49 -1.81 13.05
N ILE A 13 20.24 -1.58 13.46
CA ILE A 13 19.76 -1.96 14.79
C ILE A 13 19.27 -3.40 14.69
N ALA A 14 19.88 -4.30 15.47
CA ALA A 14 19.41 -5.67 15.58
C ALA A 14 18.03 -5.70 16.24
N LEU A 15 17.01 -6.08 15.46
CA LEU A 15 15.64 -6.27 15.93
C LEU A 15 15.44 -7.73 16.37
N PRO A 16 14.62 -7.99 17.41
CA PRO A 16 14.27 -9.36 17.77
C PRO A 16 13.45 -10.01 16.64
N LYS A 17 13.67 -11.32 16.42
CA LYS A 17 12.82 -12.11 15.53
C LYS A 17 11.41 -12.20 16.11
N LEU A 18 10.40 -12.33 15.23
CA LEU A 18 9.02 -12.56 15.65
C LEU A 18 8.97 -13.83 16.53
N PRO A 19 8.50 -13.76 17.78
CA PRO A 19 8.46 -14.92 18.67
C PRO A 19 7.46 -15.97 18.17
N ILE A 20 7.62 -17.21 18.65
CA ILE A 20 6.64 -18.27 18.51
C ILE A 20 6.13 -18.59 19.92
N PRO A 21 4.85 -18.32 20.21
CA PRO A 21 4.27 -18.69 21.50
C PRO A 21 4.26 -20.20 21.72
N SER A 22 4.13 -20.64 22.96
CA SER A 22 3.96 -22.08 23.22
C SER A 22 2.64 -22.58 22.63
N LEU A 23 2.62 -23.85 22.20
CA LEU A 23 1.41 -24.48 21.69
C LEU A 23 0.30 -24.48 22.75
N GLU A 24 0.65 -24.80 24.00
CA GLU A 24 -0.27 -24.79 25.14
C GLU A 24 -0.94 -23.42 25.32
N LEU A 25 -0.15 -22.35 25.40
CA LEU A 25 -0.66 -21.00 25.60
C LEU A 25 -1.51 -20.53 24.40
N THR A 26 -1.10 -20.86 23.18
CA THR A 26 -1.86 -20.58 21.97
C THR A 26 -3.24 -21.24 22.01
N LEU A 27 -3.32 -22.52 22.39
CA LEU A 27 -4.57 -23.27 22.47
C LEU A 27 -5.46 -22.82 23.63
N GLN A 28 -4.87 -22.45 24.77
CA GLN A 28 -5.61 -21.85 25.89
C GLN A 28 -6.26 -20.53 25.47
N ASN A 29 -5.49 -19.63 24.84
CA ASN A 29 -5.99 -18.35 24.35
C ASN A 29 -7.05 -18.53 23.25
N PHE A 30 -6.86 -19.50 22.35
CA PHE A 30 -7.85 -19.82 21.31
C PHE A 30 -9.18 -20.27 21.93
N LYS A 31 -9.15 -21.25 22.84
CA LYS A 31 -10.36 -21.70 23.56
C LYS A 31 -11.04 -20.53 24.27
N PHE A 32 -10.29 -19.76 25.06
CA PHE A 32 -10.82 -18.60 25.77
C PHE A 32 -11.52 -17.60 24.83
N ALA A 33 -10.92 -17.28 23.69
CA ALA A 33 -11.51 -16.36 22.71
C ALA A 33 -12.80 -16.91 22.09
N THR A 34 -12.90 -18.22 21.89
CA THR A 34 -14.06 -18.86 21.25
C THR A 34 -15.31 -18.92 22.14
N VAL A 35 -15.16 -18.90 23.47
CA VAL A 35 -16.30 -18.92 24.42
C VAL A 35 -17.33 -17.82 24.14
N ALA A 36 -16.88 -16.68 23.60
CA ALA A 36 -17.75 -15.53 23.37
C ALA A 36 -18.80 -15.73 22.25
N PHE A 37 -18.61 -16.71 21.36
CA PHE A 37 -19.46 -16.85 20.17
C PHE A 37 -19.81 -18.30 19.79
N LEU A 38 -19.34 -19.31 20.53
CA LEU A 38 -19.72 -20.70 20.33
C LEU A 38 -20.85 -21.11 21.29
N THR A 39 -21.68 -22.05 20.86
CA THR A 39 -22.56 -22.81 21.74
C THR A 39 -21.76 -23.80 22.60
N ASP A 40 -22.36 -24.32 23.67
CA ASP A 40 -21.71 -25.31 24.55
C ASP A 40 -21.26 -26.57 23.76
N GLU A 41 -22.09 -27.06 22.83
CA GLU A 41 -21.77 -28.23 22.00
C GLU A 41 -20.59 -27.97 21.04
N GLU A 42 -20.57 -26.80 20.41
CA GLU A 42 -19.46 -26.38 19.54
C GLU A 42 -18.18 -26.16 20.34
N PHE A 43 -18.28 -25.60 21.55
CA PHE A 43 -17.14 -25.38 22.43
C PHE A 43 -16.52 -26.70 22.91
N GLU A 44 -17.34 -27.71 23.22
CA GLU A 44 -16.84 -29.05 23.55
C GLU A 44 -16.11 -29.66 22.34
N THR A 45 -16.67 -29.54 21.14
CA THR A 45 -16.02 -30.00 19.90
C THR A 45 -14.66 -29.34 19.68
N VAL A 46 -14.57 -28.02 19.89
CA VAL A 46 -13.32 -27.26 19.80
C VAL A 46 -12.33 -27.69 20.89
N SER A 47 -12.81 -27.94 22.11
CA SER A 47 -11.99 -28.36 23.24
C SER A 47 -11.37 -29.74 23.01
N GLU A 48 -12.12 -30.69 22.45
CA GLU A 48 -11.63 -32.00 22.04
C GLU A 48 -10.56 -31.87 20.94
N ALA A 49 -10.81 -31.07 19.90
CA ALA A 49 -9.84 -30.83 18.82
C ALA A 49 -8.54 -30.19 19.33
N CYS A 50 -8.63 -29.23 20.26
CA CYS A 50 -7.45 -28.63 20.90
C CYS A 50 -6.64 -29.70 21.67
N LYS A 51 -7.31 -30.58 22.41
CA LYS A 51 -6.67 -31.66 23.16
C LYS A 51 -5.98 -32.68 22.25
N GLU A 52 -6.56 -32.99 21.10
CA GLU A 52 -5.90 -33.82 20.09
C GLU A 52 -4.62 -33.14 19.56
N LEU A 53 -4.70 -31.83 19.30
CA LEU A 53 -3.55 -31.08 18.79
C LEU A 53 -2.43 -30.92 19.82
N GLU A 54 -2.71 -30.87 21.12
CA GLU A 54 -1.70 -30.91 22.20
C GLU A 54 -0.84 -32.19 22.16
N GLY A 55 -1.29 -33.24 21.46
CA GLY A 55 -0.56 -34.48 21.27
C GLY A 55 0.67 -34.40 20.36
N ALA A 56 1.07 -35.54 19.82
CA ALA A 56 2.28 -35.68 19.01
C ALA A 56 2.26 -34.85 17.72
N SER A 57 1.07 -34.63 17.15
CA SER A 57 0.86 -33.87 15.92
C SER A 57 1.20 -32.39 16.10
N GLY A 58 0.60 -31.70 17.08
CA GLY A 58 0.92 -30.29 17.35
C GLY A 58 2.35 -30.11 17.85
N SER A 59 2.89 -31.04 18.63
CA SER A 59 4.31 -31.02 19.02
C SER A 59 5.27 -31.13 17.82
N ALA A 60 4.89 -31.86 16.76
CA ALA A 60 5.64 -31.90 15.52
C ALA A 60 5.52 -30.57 14.75
N ILE A 61 4.32 -29.99 14.67
CA ILE A 61 4.08 -28.69 14.03
C ILE A 61 4.87 -27.58 14.72
N GLN A 62 4.84 -27.51 16.06
CA GLN A 62 5.57 -26.52 16.85
C GLN A 62 7.08 -26.58 16.57
N ARG A 63 7.65 -27.78 16.48
CA ARG A 63 9.07 -27.96 16.09
C ARG A 63 9.35 -27.43 14.70
N CYS A 64 8.49 -27.72 13.72
CA CYS A 64 8.62 -27.16 12.37
C CYS A 64 8.57 -25.62 12.34
N LEU A 65 7.72 -25.00 13.19
CA LEU A 65 7.67 -23.54 13.32
C LEU A 65 8.96 -22.98 13.92
N LEU A 66 9.49 -23.60 14.98
CA LEU A 66 10.76 -23.20 15.60
C LEU A 66 11.93 -23.32 14.62
N ASP A 67 12.05 -24.45 13.91
CA ASP A 67 13.04 -24.65 12.84
C ASP A 67 12.93 -23.57 11.75
N ARG A 68 11.71 -23.12 11.44
CA ARG A 68 11.46 -22.05 10.46
C ARG A 68 11.90 -20.68 10.99
N GLN A 69 11.62 -20.37 12.25
CA GLN A 69 12.06 -19.13 12.91
C GLN A 69 13.59 -19.03 12.96
N GLU A 70 14.30 -20.15 13.16
CA GLU A 70 15.76 -20.15 13.09
C GLU A 70 16.26 -19.75 11.69
N LYS A 71 15.63 -20.29 10.64
CA LYS A 71 16.05 -20.14 9.23
C LYS A 71 15.61 -18.83 8.56
N GLN A 72 14.69 -18.08 9.15
CA GLN A 72 14.11 -16.88 8.54
C GLN A 72 14.16 -15.66 9.48
N ASP A 73 14.14 -14.46 8.92
CA ASP A 73 14.06 -13.22 9.71
C ASP A 73 12.68 -13.05 10.36
N ASN A 74 11.63 -13.44 9.64
CA ASN A 74 10.26 -13.50 10.13
C ASN A 74 9.56 -14.73 9.57
N TRP A 75 9.27 -15.71 10.43
CA TRP A 75 8.70 -17.00 10.06
C TRP A 75 7.28 -16.91 9.48
N ALA A 76 6.53 -15.84 9.78
CA ALA A 76 5.14 -15.70 9.41
C ALA A 76 4.91 -14.79 8.20
N TYR A 77 5.92 -14.01 7.78
CA TYR A 77 5.71 -12.89 6.86
C TYR A 77 5.12 -13.31 5.51
N ASP A 78 5.67 -14.34 4.87
CA ASP A 78 5.20 -14.84 3.58
C ASP A 78 3.81 -15.47 3.69
N TRP A 79 3.56 -16.27 4.73
CA TRP A 79 2.24 -16.86 4.98
C TRP A 79 1.17 -15.79 5.22
N TRP A 80 1.44 -14.84 6.10
CA TRP A 80 0.51 -13.77 6.42
C TRP A 80 0.27 -12.86 5.21
N LEU A 81 1.31 -12.51 4.43
CA LEU A 81 1.14 -11.69 3.23
C LEU A 81 0.29 -12.41 2.17
N GLU A 82 0.55 -13.70 1.96
CA GLU A 82 -0.23 -14.49 1.02
C GLU A 82 -1.69 -14.65 1.45
N ASP A 83 -1.92 -15.05 2.69
CA ASP A 83 -3.25 -15.34 3.22
C ASP A 83 -4.12 -14.07 3.29
N MET A 84 -3.58 -13.01 3.91
CA MET A 84 -4.34 -11.78 4.16
C MET A 84 -4.57 -10.97 2.88
N TYR A 85 -3.64 -11.00 1.93
CA TYR A 85 -3.69 -10.14 0.75
C TYR A 85 -3.63 -10.92 -0.57
N LEU A 86 -2.54 -11.60 -0.87
CA LEU A 86 -2.24 -12.01 -2.25
C LEU A 86 -3.17 -13.11 -2.78
N LYS A 87 -3.65 -14.00 -1.91
CA LYS A 87 -4.63 -15.04 -2.27
C LYS A 87 -6.06 -14.52 -2.29
N ASN A 88 -6.36 -13.45 -1.55
CA ASN A 88 -7.67 -12.82 -1.59
C ASN A 88 -7.98 -12.31 -3.01
N SER A 89 -9.07 -12.82 -3.57
CA SER A 89 -9.45 -12.60 -4.95
C SER A 89 -10.50 -11.48 -5.10
N LEU A 90 -11.03 -10.95 -3.99
CA LEU A 90 -11.95 -9.82 -4.00
C LEU A 90 -11.31 -8.57 -4.66
N PRO A 91 -12.11 -7.73 -5.33
CA PRO A 91 -11.62 -6.45 -5.84
C PRO A 91 -10.89 -5.62 -4.79
N LEU A 92 -9.84 -4.90 -5.18
CA LEU A 92 -9.10 -4.04 -4.24
C LEU A 92 -9.91 -2.89 -3.64
N PRO A 93 -10.64 -2.07 -4.43
CA PRO A 93 -11.45 -1.00 -3.84
C PRO A 93 -12.49 -1.61 -2.89
N ILE A 94 -12.70 -0.95 -1.75
CA ILE A 94 -13.60 -1.37 -0.66
C ILE A 94 -13.11 -2.57 0.15
N HIS A 95 -12.67 -3.66 -0.49
CA HIS A 95 -12.37 -4.90 0.23
C HIS A 95 -10.96 -4.99 0.80
N SER A 96 -9.99 -4.24 0.25
CA SER A 96 -8.59 -4.34 0.69
C SER A 96 -7.91 -2.98 0.81
N ASN A 97 -8.04 -2.10 -0.18
CA ASN A 97 -7.37 -0.80 -0.17
C ASN A 97 -8.08 0.14 0.83
N PRO A 98 -7.41 0.60 1.90
CA PRO A 98 -7.96 1.61 2.79
C PRO A 98 -7.90 2.99 2.13
N GLY A 99 -8.68 3.92 2.68
CA GLY A 99 -8.69 5.32 2.28
C GLY A 99 -8.51 6.25 3.48
N MET A 100 -7.78 7.36 3.29
CA MET A 100 -7.56 8.37 4.34
C MET A 100 -7.85 9.78 3.82
N ILE A 101 -8.88 10.42 4.37
CA ILE A 101 -9.26 11.80 4.03
C ILE A 101 -8.39 12.78 4.83
N PHE A 102 -7.79 13.76 4.15
CA PHE A 102 -7.07 14.85 4.79
C PHE A 102 -7.98 16.05 5.11
N PRO A 103 -7.49 17.03 5.91
CA PRO A 103 -8.15 18.31 6.06
C PRO A 103 -8.53 18.91 4.70
N ARG A 104 -9.70 19.53 4.65
CA ARG A 104 -10.23 20.13 3.43
C ARG A 104 -9.43 21.37 3.10
N GLU A 105 -8.91 21.41 1.87
CA GLU A 105 -8.33 22.60 1.26
C GLU A 105 -9.31 23.18 0.22
N THR A 106 -9.31 24.50 0.05
CA THR A 106 -10.15 25.18 -0.93
C THR A 106 -9.29 26.08 -1.81
N PHE A 107 -9.36 25.87 -3.13
CA PHE A 107 -8.60 26.67 -4.09
C PHE A 107 -9.55 27.61 -4.85
N LYS A 108 -9.18 28.87 -4.97
CA LYS A 108 -9.95 29.88 -5.72
C LYS A 108 -9.65 29.82 -7.21
N THR A 109 -8.45 29.38 -7.57
CA THR A 109 -7.99 29.32 -8.95
C THR A 109 -7.34 27.97 -9.26
N THR A 110 -7.31 27.61 -10.54
CA THR A 110 -6.55 26.45 -11.02
C THR A 110 -5.06 26.62 -10.71
N GLU A 111 -4.52 27.83 -10.72
CA GLU A 111 -3.12 28.09 -10.37
C GLU A 111 -2.84 27.71 -8.91
N GLU A 112 -3.68 28.13 -7.96
CA GLU A 112 -3.54 27.75 -6.55
C GLU A 112 -3.57 26.23 -6.36
N PHE A 113 -4.49 25.56 -7.04
CA PHE A 113 -4.60 24.10 -7.04
C PHE A 113 -3.33 23.42 -7.58
N ILE A 114 -2.87 23.79 -8.77
CA ILE A 114 -1.69 23.17 -9.38
C ILE A 114 -0.42 23.46 -8.58
N ARG A 115 -0.28 24.67 -8.01
CA ARG A 115 0.82 24.98 -7.08
C ARG A 115 0.79 24.09 -5.86
N TYR A 116 -0.39 23.87 -5.27
CA TYR A 116 -0.54 22.97 -4.12
C TYR A 116 -0.16 21.52 -4.46
N VAL A 117 -0.62 20.99 -5.60
CA VAL A 117 -0.24 19.65 -6.07
C VAL A 117 1.28 19.56 -6.31
N SER A 118 1.88 20.62 -6.87
CA SER A 118 3.33 20.70 -7.09
C SER A 118 4.10 20.66 -5.76
N CYS A 119 3.66 21.43 -4.75
CA CYS A 119 4.23 21.39 -3.40
C CYS A 119 4.15 19.98 -2.80
N PHE A 120 3.00 19.31 -2.94
CA PHE A 120 2.87 17.95 -2.43
C PHE A 120 3.86 16.99 -3.11
N VAL A 121 3.95 17.03 -4.44
CA VAL A 121 4.87 16.16 -5.19
C VAL A 121 6.31 16.40 -4.73
N GLU A 122 6.71 17.66 -4.58
CA GLU A 122 8.04 18.02 -4.09
C GLU A 122 8.31 17.43 -2.68
N GLU A 123 7.36 17.59 -1.74
CA GLU A 123 7.48 17.04 -0.39
C GLU A 123 7.45 15.51 -0.35
N ALA A 124 6.62 14.87 -1.19
CA ALA A 124 6.57 13.42 -1.32
C ALA A 124 7.93 12.87 -1.80
N TYR A 125 8.57 13.51 -2.78
CA TYR A 125 9.90 13.11 -3.22
C TYR A 125 11.00 13.47 -2.21
N LYS A 126 10.92 14.59 -1.49
CA LYS A 126 11.83 14.86 -0.36
C LYS A 126 11.74 13.75 0.69
N PHE A 127 10.54 13.28 0.98
CA PHE A 127 10.32 12.15 1.90
C PHE A 127 10.84 10.83 1.32
N LYS A 128 10.57 10.54 0.05
CA LYS A 128 11.11 9.37 -0.66
C LYS A 128 12.64 9.35 -0.62
N ILE A 129 13.31 10.46 -0.91
CA ILE A 129 14.77 10.57 -0.85
C ILE A 129 15.29 10.26 0.56
N LYS A 130 14.58 10.69 1.62
CA LYS A 130 14.93 10.31 2.99
C LYS A 130 14.78 8.80 3.22
N ILE A 131 13.74 8.16 2.69
CA ILE A 131 13.57 6.70 2.76
C ILE A 131 14.72 5.99 2.05
N ASP A 132 14.95 6.33 0.77
CA ASP A 132 15.94 5.67 -0.09
C ASP A 132 17.36 5.79 0.49
N ARG A 133 17.66 6.90 1.17
CA ARG A 133 18.95 7.15 1.81
C ARG A 133 19.03 6.72 3.28
N ASN A 134 18.00 6.04 3.80
CA ASN A 134 17.88 5.64 5.22
C ASN A 134 18.10 6.82 6.21
N LEU A 135 17.54 7.98 5.89
CA LEU A 135 17.61 9.22 6.68
C LEU A 135 16.35 9.47 7.53
N ILE A 136 15.38 8.55 7.51
CA ILE A 136 14.22 8.64 8.42
C ILE A 136 14.67 8.22 9.82
N PRO A 137 14.32 8.99 10.87
CA PRO A 137 14.60 8.58 12.25
C PRO A 137 13.99 7.22 12.58
N GLN A 138 14.72 6.42 13.38
CA GLN A 138 14.23 5.15 13.88
C GLN A 138 12.93 5.34 14.68
N ASP A 139 11.83 4.77 14.20
CA ASP A 139 10.60 4.72 14.98
C ASP A 139 10.78 3.82 16.19
N ARG A 140 10.12 4.18 17.29
CA ARG A 140 10.17 3.44 18.53
C ARG A 140 8.75 3.23 19.08
N ALA A 141 8.50 2.06 19.65
CA ALA A 141 7.17 1.75 20.17
C ALA A 141 6.80 2.72 21.30
N SER A 142 5.57 3.23 21.25
CA SER A 142 5.03 4.16 22.25
C SER A 142 4.21 3.46 23.35
N SER A 143 3.82 2.20 23.11
CA SER A 143 2.90 1.45 23.96
C SER A 143 3.59 0.33 24.75
N ARG A 144 3.36 -0.94 24.39
CA ARG A 144 3.72 -2.14 25.18
C ARG A 144 5.21 -2.24 25.47
N GLU A 145 6.05 -2.07 24.46
CA GLU A 145 7.51 -2.13 24.60
C GLU A 145 8.11 -0.74 24.41
N ARG A 146 7.75 0.19 25.31
CA ARG A 146 8.11 1.61 25.18
C ARG A 146 9.60 1.79 24.87
N ASN A 147 9.89 2.57 23.84
CA ASN A 147 11.22 2.87 23.29
C ASN A 147 11.91 1.71 22.53
N GLN A 148 11.31 0.54 22.37
CA GLN A 148 11.85 -0.51 21.51
C GLN A 148 11.90 -0.01 20.06
N PRO A 149 13.04 -0.16 19.34
CA PRO A 149 13.13 0.18 17.93
C PRO A 149 12.17 -0.68 17.09
N LEU A 150 11.49 -0.07 16.12
CA LEU A 150 10.54 -0.73 15.23
C LEU A 150 11.16 -1.07 13.87
N CYS A 151 10.59 -2.06 13.18
CA CYS A 151 11.01 -2.39 11.82
C CYS A 151 10.67 -1.25 10.85
N MET A 152 11.69 -0.74 10.14
CA MET A 152 11.54 0.36 9.17
C MET A 152 11.31 -0.13 7.73
N LEU A 153 11.26 -1.44 7.47
CA LEU A 153 11.13 -2.01 6.11
C LEU A 153 9.83 -1.59 5.40
N GLN A 154 8.77 -1.28 6.14
CA GLN A 154 7.51 -0.82 5.54
C GLN A 154 7.68 0.52 4.81
N TYR A 155 8.50 1.45 5.33
CA TYR A 155 8.77 2.72 4.66
C TYR A 155 9.37 2.51 3.27
N LYS A 156 10.29 1.54 3.14
CA LYS A 156 10.95 1.23 1.86
C LYS A 156 9.98 0.81 0.77
N ARG A 157 8.79 0.33 1.12
CA ARG A 157 7.76 -0.19 0.20
C ARG A 157 6.74 0.84 -0.27
N ILE A 158 6.60 1.98 0.42
CA ILE A 158 5.56 2.98 0.13
C ILE A 158 5.63 3.46 -1.33
N PHE A 159 6.84 3.77 -1.80
CA PHE A 159 7.10 4.33 -3.14
C PHE A 159 7.66 3.33 -4.15
N SER A 160 7.91 2.09 -3.73
CA SER A 160 8.61 1.09 -4.56
C SER A 160 7.73 -0.12 -4.88
N SER A 161 6.55 -0.24 -4.28
CA SER A 161 5.73 -1.44 -4.44
C SER A 161 4.64 -1.29 -5.50
N TYR A 162 4.26 -2.43 -6.07
CA TYR A 162 3.12 -2.59 -6.96
C TYR A 162 2.50 -3.97 -6.76
N ARG A 163 1.17 -4.03 -6.62
CA ARG A 163 0.43 -5.29 -6.47
C ARG A 163 -0.07 -5.76 -7.83
N GLU A 164 0.62 -6.72 -8.43
CA GLU A 164 0.26 -7.30 -9.70
C GLU A 164 -0.82 -8.38 -9.55
N SER A 165 -1.89 -8.30 -10.35
CA SER A 165 -2.96 -9.29 -10.39
C SER A 165 -2.43 -10.61 -10.98
N GLY A 166 -2.70 -11.76 -10.33
CA GLY A 166 -2.31 -13.08 -10.85
C GLY A 166 -3.45 -14.11 -10.85
N TYR A 167 -3.26 -15.25 -11.53
CA TYR A 167 -4.33 -16.26 -11.70
C TYR A 167 -4.62 -17.12 -10.46
N SER A 168 -3.63 -17.36 -9.61
CA SER A 168 -3.77 -18.13 -8.38
C SER A 168 -3.58 -17.26 -7.14
N LYS A 169 -2.56 -16.41 -7.18
CA LYS A 169 -2.28 -15.34 -6.21
C LYS A 169 -1.76 -14.11 -6.94
N ASP A 170 -1.91 -12.95 -6.33
CA ASP A 170 -1.26 -11.71 -6.77
C ASP A 170 0.25 -11.77 -6.45
N ASN A 171 1.04 -10.92 -7.11
CA ASN A 171 2.45 -10.74 -6.83
C ASN A 171 2.71 -9.34 -6.28
N LEU A 172 3.52 -9.23 -5.24
CA LEU A 172 4.06 -7.95 -4.79
C LEU A 172 5.38 -7.70 -5.52
N LEU A 173 5.39 -6.74 -6.43
CA LEU A 173 6.60 -6.29 -7.12
C LEU A 173 7.22 -5.15 -6.32
N GLU A 174 8.54 -5.15 -6.20
CA GLU A 174 9.33 -4.10 -5.56
C GLU A 174 10.35 -3.54 -6.56
N TYR A 175 10.52 -2.22 -6.57
CA TYR A 175 11.39 -1.50 -7.49
C TYR A 175 12.52 -0.79 -6.75
N GLU A 176 13.74 -0.94 -7.25
CA GLU A 176 14.91 -0.23 -6.71
C GLU A 176 14.78 1.30 -6.86
N PRO A 177 15.36 2.10 -5.94
CA PRO A 177 15.27 3.57 -5.95
C PRO A 177 15.65 4.25 -7.27
N ASN A 178 16.57 3.65 -8.04
CA ASN A 178 17.01 4.22 -9.32
C ASN A 178 16.03 3.95 -10.48
N ASN A 179 15.12 2.98 -10.31
CA ASN A 179 14.15 2.55 -11.32
C ASN A 179 12.72 3.06 -11.03
N ASN A 180 12.53 3.94 -10.03
CA ASN A 180 11.24 4.53 -9.65
C ASN A 180 11.32 6.07 -9.50
N SER A 181 11.94 6.72 -10.48
CA SER A 181 12.26 8.15 -10.49
C SER A 181 11.19 9.05 -11.12
N HIS A 182 10.11 8.45 -11.65
CA HIS A 182 8.94 9.12 -12.22
C HIS A 182 7.68 8.84 -11.39
N PHE A 183 6.67 9.67 -11.57
CA PHE A 183 5.32 9.41 -11.07
C PHE A 183 4.30 9.49 -12.22
N ILE A 184 3.08 9.01 -11.97
CA ILE A 184 2.00 9.09 -12.95
C ILE A 184 0.99 10.14 -12.52
N VAL A 185 0.48 10.91 -13.48
CA VAL A 185 -0.70 11.76 -13.30
C VAL A 185 -1.89 11.08 -13.98
N ALA A 186 -2.93 10.77 -13.22
CA ALA A 186 -4.21 10.34 -13.74
C ALA A 186 -5.15 11.54 -13.85
N ALA A 187 -5.62 11.88 -15.05
CA ALA A 187 -6.59 12.95 -15.25
C ALA A 187 -7.63 12.52 -16.30
N LYS A 188 -8.92 12.54 -15.93
CA LYS A 188 -10.04 12.09 -16.79
C LYS A 188 -9.81 10.71 -17.42
N GLY A 189 -9.23 9.78 -16.65
CA GLY A 189 -8.91 8.41 -17.09
C GLY A 189 -7.71 8.30 -18.03
N GLN A 190 -7.00 9.39 -18.30
CA GLN A 190 -5.72 9.39 -19.01
C GLN A 190 -4.57 9.31 -18.00
N PHE A 191 -3.47 8.64 -18.38
CA PHE A 191 -2.30 8.46 -17.53
C PHE A 191 -1.07 9.08 -18.20
N PHE A 192 -0.46 10.06 -17.52
CA PHE A 192 0.70 10.80 -18.01
C PHE A 192 1.92 10.47 -17.15
N VAL A 193 3.06 10.29 -17.79
CA VAL A 193 4.33 10.04 -17.10
C VAL A 193 5.00 11.38 -16.84
N VAL A 194 5.38 11.64 -15.59
CA VAL A 194 6.16 12.82 -15.21
C VAL A 194 7.49 12.35 -14.64
N GLN A 195 8.58 12.64 -15.35
CA GLN A 195 9.93 12.30 -14.93
C GLN A 195 10.41 13.33 -13.90
N TYR A 196 10.45 12.97 -12.62
CA TYR A 196 10.79 13.91 -11.55
C TYR A 196 12.28 13.90 -11.19
N MET A 197 12.92 12.73 -11.13
CA MET A 197 14.35 12.62 -10.84
C MET A 197 15.10 12.05 -12.05
N THR A 198 16.30 12.55 -12.30
CA THR A 198 17.28 11.93 -13.19
C THR A 198 18.52 11.59 -12.37
N GLU A 199 19.49 10.88 -12.96
CA GLU A 199 20.77 10.62 -12.30
C GLU A 199 21.50 11.90 -11.83
N LYS A 200 21.22 13.05 -12.49
CA LYS A 200 21.96 14.30 -12.28
C LYS A 200 21.19 15.36 -11.50
N SER A 201 19.86 15.38 -11.61
CA SER A 201 19.04 16.46 -11.06
C SER A 201 17.60 16.01 -10.82
N THR A 202 16.91 16.75 -9.95
CA THR A 202 15.45 16.72 -9.84
C THR A 202 14.83 17.83 -10.68
N LEU A 203 13.58 17.65 -11.08
CA LEU A 203 12.77 18.68 -11.73
C LEU A 203 12.68 19.91 -10.82
N SER A 204 12.77 21.12 -11.39
CA SER A 204 12.58 22.33 -10.62
C SER A 204 11.09 22.51 -10.27
N PHE A 205 10.79 23.25 -9.21
CA PHE A 205 9.40 23.54 -8.84
C PHE A 205 8.62 24.20 -9.99
N GLU A 206 9.24 25.13 -10.72
CA GLU A 206 8.60 25.84 -11.83
C GLU A 206 8.34 24.91 -13.02
N ASP A 207 9.29 24.04 -13.36
CA ASP A 207 9.10 23.06 -14.44
C ASP A 207 8.02 22.03 -14.07
N LEU A 208 7.99 21.57 -12.82
CA LEU A 208 6.94 20.69 -12.30
C LEU A 208 5.57 21.36 -12.39
N TYR A 209 5.47 22.62 -11.96
CA TYR A 209 4.23 23.39 -12.04
C TYR A 209 3.75 23.53 -13.49
N ILE A 210 4.66 23.87 -14.41
CA ILE A 210 4.36 24.01 -15.84
C ILE A 210 3.87 22.67 -16.41
N GLU A 211 4.53 21.55 -16.09
CA GLU A 211 4.18 20.22 -16.57
C GLU A 211 2.79 19.79 -16.06
N LEU A 212 2.52 19.96 -14.76
CA LEU A 212 1.21 19.66 -14.18
C LEU A 212 0.11 20.56 -14.74
N ALA A 213 0.38 21.84 -14.95
CA ALA A 213 -0.57 22.78 -15.57
C ALA A 213 -0.88 22.39 -17.03
N GLN A 214 0.13 21.95 -17.79
CA GLN A 214 -0.05 21.44 -19.14
C GLN A 214 -0.89 20.16 -19.17
N ILE A 215 -0.59 19.20 -18.29
CA ILE A 215 -1.38 17.98 -18.15
C ILE A 215 -2.83 18.33 -17.86
N TYR A 216 -3.10 19.11 -16.80
CA TYR A 216 -4.44 19.53 -16.42
C TYR A 216 -5.20 20.24 -17.56
N LYS A 217 -4.50 21.12 -18.30
CA LYS A 217 -5.09 21.82 -19.45
C LYS A 217 -5.39 20.87 -20.62
N SER A 218 -4.52 19.90 -20.89
CA SER A 218 -4.66 18.96 -22.01
C SER A 218 -5.68 17.84 -21.76
N SER A 219 -5.90 17.48 -20.50
CA SER A 219 -6.83 16.43 -20.09
C SER A 219 -8.28 16.93 -20.01
N GLN A 220 -8.85 17.36 -21.14
CA GLN A 220 -10.24 17.85 -21.19
C GLN A 220 -11.26 16.77 -21.53
N GLN A 221 -10.86 15.73 -22.25
CA GLN A 221 -11.74 14.69 -22.76
C GLN A 221 -11.45 13.36 -22.07
N GLN A 222 -12.52 12.68 -21.67
CA GLN A 222 -12.45 11.33 -21.12
C GLN A 222 -11.91 10.36 -22.20
N GLN A 223 -10.91 9.56 -21.83
CA GLN A 223 -10.44 8.45 -22.68
C GLN A 223 -10.90 7.09 -22.16
N GLU A 224 -10.48 6.04 -22.87
CA GLU A 224 -10.69 4.64 -22.54
C GLU A 224 -10.43 4.35 -21.06
N LYS A 225 -11.32 3.56 -20.47
CA LYS A 225 -11.41 3.40 -19.02
C LYS A 225 -10.46 2.33 -18.48
N VAL A 226 -9.21 2.33 -18.96
CA VAL A 226 -8.21 1.28 -18.69
C VAL A 226 -7.93 1.13 -17.19
N GLY A 227 -8.01 2.23 -16.42
CA GLY A 227 -7.90 2.18 -14.97
C GLY A 227 -8.90 1.24 -14.27
N LEU A 228 -10.09 1.05 -14.84
CA LEU A 228 -11.13 0.16 -14.28
C LEU A 228 -10.72 -1.31 -14.27
N LEU A 229 -9.77 -1.72 -15.11
CA LEU A 229 -9.26 -3.11 -15.10
C LEU A 229 -8.63 -3.47 -13.75
N THR A 230 -8.12 -2.47 -13.02
CA THR A 230 -7.56 -2.64 -11.67
C THR A 230 -8.63 -2.75 -10.57
N ALA A 231 -9.87 -2.35 -10.87
CA ALA A 231 -11.02 -2.41 -9.96
C ALA A 231 -11.80 -3.74 -10.07
N ALA A 232 -11.46 -4.60 -11.03
CA ALA A 232 -12.05 -5.92 -11.16
C ALA A 232 -11.61 -6.87 -10.04
N GLU A 233 -12.35 -7.97 -9.90
CA GLU A 233 -11.93 -9.16 -9.16
C GLU A 233 -10.52 -9.57 -9.62
N ARG A 234 -9.66 -10.03 -8.71
CA ARG A 234 -8.21 -10.11 -8.96
C ARG A 234 -7.86 -11.07 -10.08
N ARG A 235 -8.53 -12.21 -10.18
CA ARG A 235 -8.26 -13.23 -11.21
C ARG A 235 -8.79 -12.79 -12.56
N HIS A 236 -9.95 -12.12 -12.57
CA HIS A 236 -10.46 -11.47 -13.78
C HIS A 236 -9.53 -10.34 -14.24
N SER A 237 -9.04 -9.52 -13.32
CA SER A 237 -8.04 -8.47 -13.59
C SER A 237 -6.77 -9.05 -14.22
N ALA A 238 -6.28 -10.20 -13.73
CA ALA A 238 -5.14 -10.89 -14.32
C ALA A 238 -5.36 -11.25 -15.80
N THR A 239 -6.51 -11.85 -16.13
CA THR A 239 -6.89 -12.18 -17.52
C THR A 239 -7.02 -10.94 -18.40
N LEU A 240 -7.56 -9.84 -17.85
CA LEU A 240 -7.68 -8.57 -18.58
C LEU A 240 -6.31 -7.98 -18.91
N PHE A 241 -5.39 -7.98 -17.93
CA PHE A 241 -4.02 -7.51 -18.13
C PHE A 241 -3.22 -8.40 -19.08
N GLU A 242 -3.37 -9.73 -19.03
CA GLU A 242 -2.76 -10.63 -20.02
C GLU A 242 -3.15 -10.24 -21.44
N ASN A 243 -4.43 -9.98 -21.68
CA ASN A 243 -4.91 -9.57 -23.01
C ASN A 243 -4.44 -8.17 -23.39
N LEU A 244 -4.51 -7.21 -22.46
CA LEU A 244 -4.06 -5.83 -22.68
C LEU A 244 -2.58 -5.78 -23.07
N MET A 245 -1.74 -6.55 -22.39
CA MET A 245 -0.28 -6.57 -22.54
C MET A 245 0.22 -7.39 -23.73
N LYS A 246 -0.67 -8.00 -24.54
CA LYS A 246 -0.30 -8.60 -25.84
C LYS A 246 0.13 -7.54 -26.84
N ASP A 247 -0.44 -6.34 -26.75
CA ASP A 247 0.05 -5.18 -27.48
C ASP A 247 1.32 -4.63 -26.81
N LYS A 248 2.34 -4.36 -27.62
CA LYS A 248 3.66 -3.92 -27.12
C LYS A 248 3.58 -2.56 -26.43
N GLN A 249 2.86 -1.60 -27.01
CA GLN A 249 2.76 -0.26 -26.45
C GLN A 249 2.00 -0.29 -25.11
N ASN A 250 0.94 -1.07 -25.02
CA ASN A 250 0.23 -1.28 -23.76
C ASN A 250 1.12 -1.95 -22.71
N ASN A 251 1.93 -2.94 -23.08
CA ASN A 251 2.88 -3.58 -22.19
C ASN A 251 3.87 -2.56 -21.61
N ASP A 252 4.50 -1.74 -22.47
CA ASP A 252 5.46 -0.71 -22.09
C ASP A 252 4.80 0.34 -21.16
N ASN A 253 3.57 0.76 -21.46
CA ASN A 253 2.80 1.68 -20.63
C ASN A 253 2.51 1.09 -19.24
N VAL A 254 2.06 -0.17 -19.16
CA VAL A 254 1.79 -0.85 -17.88
C VAL A 254 3.08 -0.99 -17.07
N CYS A 255 4.19 -1.37 -17.70
CA CYS A 255 5.50 -1.44 -17.04
C CYS A 255 5.94 -0.09 -16.47
N THR A 256 5.64 1.01 -17.16
CA THR A 256 5.89 2.37 -16.69
C THR A 256 5.01 2.72 -15.49
N ILE A 257 3.73 2.34 -15.47
CA ILE A 257 2.85 2.56 -14.31
C ILE A 257 3.30 1.73 -13.10
N ARG A 258 3.72 0.47 -13.31
CA ARG A 258 4.19 -0.41 -12.23
C ARG A 258 5.36 0.21 -11.46
N SER A 259 6.36 0.71 -12.21
CA SER A 259 7.61 1.25 -11.69
C SER A 259 7.51 2.67 -11.12
N ALA A 260 6.42 3.41 -11.38
CA ALA A 260 6.25 4.77 -10.87
C ALA A 260 6.35 4.85 -9.35
N ALA A 261 6.79 5.97 -8.77
CA ALA A 261 6.84 6.13 -7.31
C ALA A 261 5.44 6.13 -6.69
N PHE A 262 4.51 6.84 -7.32
CA PHE A 262 3.11 7.00 -6.90
C PHE A 262 2.27 7.53 -8.07
N ILE A 263 0.97 7.69 -7.83
CA ILE A 263 0.04 8.31 -8.79
C ILE A 263 -0.61 9.53 -8.15
N ILE A 264 -0.67 10.64 -8.87
CA ILE A 264 -1.52 11.79 -8.56
C ILE A 264 -2.78 11.69 -9.42
N CYS A 265 -3.96 11.64 -8.82
CA CYS A 265 -5.24 11.65 -9.53
C CYS A 265 -5.83 13.06 -9.47
N LEU A 266 -5.84 13.77 -10.60
CA LEU A 266 -6.54 15.04 -10.79
C LEU A 266 -8.02 14.75 -11.02
N ASP A 267 -8.79 14.74 -9.93
CA ASP A 267 -10.18 14.34 -9.90
C ASP A 267 -11.14 15.52 -10.12
N ASP A 268 -12.25 15.23 -10.79
CA ASP A 268 -13.36 16.16 -10.89
C ASP A 268 -14.15 16.22 -9.57
N ASN A 269 -14.93 17.29 -9.39
CA ASN A 269 -15.78 17.47 -8.21
C ASN A 269 -16.84 16.34 -8.15
N PRO A 270 -16.96 15.58 -7.04
CA PRO A 270 -17.88 14.46 -6.90
C PRO A 270 -19.37 14.86 -6.86
N GLY A 271 -19.68 16.16 -6.78
CA GLY A 271 -21.04 16.69 -6.67
C GLY A 271 -21.64 16.60 -5.26
N THR A 272 -20.86 16.17 -4.26
CA THR A 272 -21.26 16.12 -2.86
C THR A 272 -20.08 16.41 -1.95
N ASP A 273 -20.29 17.28 -0.96
CA ASP A 273 -19.27 17.67 0.03
C ASP A 273 -19.37 16.90 1.35
N SER A 274 -20.31 15.95 1.46
CA SER A 274 -20.48 15.13 2.66
C SER A 274 -19.25 14.27 2.94
N GLU A 275 -18.95 14.01 4.22
CA GLU A 275 -17.80 13.17 4.59
C GLU A 275 -17.88 11.78 3.96
N SER A 276 -19.08 11.17 3.96
CA SER A 276 -19.34 9.89 3.30
C SER A 276 -19.14 9.95 1.79
N GLY A 277 -19.52 11.05 1.14
CA GLY A 277 -19.27 11.27 -0.28
C GLY A 277 -17.78 11.38 -0.61
N ARG A 278 -17.02 12.09 0.23
CA ARG A 278 -15.56 12.16 0.13
C ARG A 278 -14.91 10.80 0.35
N MET A 279 -15.42 10.01 1.29
CA MET A 279 -14.95 8.64 1.54
C MET A 279 -15.29 7.68 0.38
N ALA A 280 -16.45 7.85 -0.26
CA ALA A 280 -16.77 7.08 -1.47
C ALA A 280 -15.83 7.42 -2.63
N GLN A 281 -15.50 8.69 -2.81
CA GLN A 281 -14.54 9.12 -3.83
C GLN A 281 -13.12 8.60 -3.55
N MET A 282 -12.72 8.63 -2.29
CA MET A 282 -11.49 8.07 -1.77
C MET A 282 -11.35 6.58 -2.12
N ILE A 283 -12.29 5.77 -1.63
CA ILE A 283 -12.17 4.32 -1.63
C ILE A 283 -12.34 3.75 -3.02
N HIS A 284 -13.27 4.29 -3.81
CA HIS A 284 -13.64 3.69 -5.09
C HIS A 284 -13.90 4.70 -6.21
N GLY A 285 -13.71 6.01 -6.00
CA GLY A 285 -13.89 7.04 -7.03
C GLY A 285 -15.34 7.44 -7.33
N GLY A 286 -16.32 6.98 -6.54
CA GLY A 286 -17.72 7.40 -6.68
C GLY A 286 -18.48 6.83 -7.88
N GLY A 287 -17.88 5.95 -8.68
CA GLY A 287 -18.51 5.25 -9.80
C GLY A 287 -17.90 5.60 -11.16
N VAL A 288 -18.26 4.80 -12.17
CA VAL A 288 -17.77 4.93 -13.56
C VAL A 288 -18.15 6.27 -14.21
N SER A 289 -19.26 6.88 -13.79
CA SER A 289 -19.69 8.21 -14.22
C SER A 289 -19.01 9.36 -13.48
N LYS A 290 -18.15 9.05 -12.51
CA LYS A 290 -17.37 10.00 -11.71
C LYS A 290 -15.87 9.71 -11.92
N ASN A 291 -15.14 9.44 -10.84
CA ASN A 291 -13.68 9.37 -10.85
C ASN A 291 -13.12 7.94 -10.74
N SER A 292 -13.95 6.88 -10.77
CA SER A 292 -13.44 5.50 -10.68
C SER A 292 -12.51 5.12 -11.84
N THR A 293 -12.67 5.76 -13.00
CA THR A 293 -11.82 5.55 -14.18
C THR A 293 -10.45 6.20 -14.03
N ASN A 294 -10.32 7.15 -13.10
CA ASN A 294 -9.13 7.95 -12.84
C ASN A 294 -8.26 7.33 -11.73
N ARG A 295 -8.15 6.00 -11.72
CA ARG A 295 -7.49 5.22 -10.66
C ARG A 295 -6.66 4.09 -11.26
N TRP A 296 -5.67 3.66 -10.50
CA TRP A 296 -4.94 2.43 -10.73
C TRP A 296 -4.74 1.70 -9.39
N PHE A 297 -5.75 0.94 -8.96
CA PHE A 297 -5.84 0.37 -7.60
C PHE A 297 -4.70 -0.59 -7.24
N ASN A 298 -4.00 -1.14 -8.24
CA ASN A 298 -2.83 -1.98 -8.05
C ASN A 298 -1.61 -1.20 -7.53
N LYS A 299 -1.58 0.14 -7.61
CA LYS A 299 -0.47 0.93 -7.12
C LYS A 299 -0.58 1.17 -5.61
N THR A 300 0.54 0.97 -4.90
CA THR A 300 0.62 1.10 -3.44
C THR A 300 0.19 2.47 -2.93
N MET A 301 0.60 3.53 -3.63
CA MET A 301 0.33 4.91 -3.25
C MET A 301 -0.37 5.67 -4.37
N GLN A 302 -1.60 6.11 -4.09
CA GLN A 302 -2.35 7.01 -4.96
C GLN A 302 -2.80 8.22 -4.16
N VAL A 303 -2.66 9.38 -4.75
CA VAL A 303 -2.95 10.63 -4.11
C VAL A 303 -4.03 11.33 -4.92
N LEU A 304 -5.22 11.47 -4.36
CA LEU A 304 -6.33 12.10 -5.07
C LEU A 304 -6.36 13.59 -4.74
N THR A 305 -6.39 14.39 -5.79
CA THR A 305 -6.39 15.84 -5.69
C THR A 305 -7.58 16.36 -6.48
N ILE A 306 -8.42 17.11 -5.82
CA ILE A 306 -9.57 17.79 -6.39
C ILE A 306 -9.29 19.26 -6.18
N ILE A 307 -9.85 20.13 -7.02
CA ILE A 307 -9.93 21.58 -6.77
C ILE A 307 -10.56 21.91 -5.38
N LEU A 308 -10.99 20.90 -4.62
CA LEU A 308 -11.48 21.01 -3.25
C LEU A 308 -10.93 19.97 -2.24
N LEU A 309 -10.05 19.02 -2.60
CA LEU A 309 -9.67 17.92 -1.68
C LEU A 309 -8.29 17.31 -1.97
N PHE A 310 -7.63 16.85 -0.91
CA PHE A 310 -6.42 16.05 -0.96
C PHE A 310 -6.63 14.72 -0.24
N ILE A 311 -6.07 13.63 -0.77
CA ILE A 311 -6.43 12.27 -0.35
C ILE A 311 -5.21 11.33 -0.55
N PHE A 312 -4.94 10.40 0.37
CA PHE A 312 -3.96 9.30 0.21
C PHE A 312 -4.63 7.92 0.16
N VAL A 313 -4.07 7.01 -0.63
CA VAL A 313 -4.32 5.56 -0.58
C VAL A 313 -2.99 4.91 -0.23
N THR A 314 -2.94 4.18 0.89
CA THR A 314 -1.80 3.29 1.23
C THR A 314 -2.29 1.86 1.16
N VAL A 315 -1.66 1.00 0.37
CA VAL A 315 -1.83 -0.45 0.54
C VAL A 315 -1.17 -0.84 1.86
N TYR A 316 -1.98 -1.08 2.89
CA TYR A 316 -1.49 -1.50 4.19
C TYR A 316 -1.07 -2.96 4.13
N VAL A 317 0.17 -3.21 4.52
CA VAL A 317 0.68 -4.54 4.86
C VAL A 317 0.95 -4.48 6.38
N ALA A 318 -0.10 -4.66 7.19
CA ALA A 318 -0.05 -4.51 8.65
C ALA A 318 0.45 -5.78 9.37
N VAL A 319 1.69 -5.82 9.88
CA VAL A 319 2.06 -6.87 10.84
C VAL A 319 1.44 -6.55 12.20
N THR A 320 0.44 -7.35 12.59
CA THR A 320 -0.15 -7.36 13.93
C THR A 320 0.89 -7.84 14.95
N VAL A 321 1.23 -7.01 15.94
CA VAL A 321 1.96 -7.44 17.14
C VAL A 321 0.95 -8.08 18.09
N TYR A 322 0.86 -9.41 18.09
CA TYR A 322 0.16 -10.14 19.15
C TYR A 322 0.97 -10.05 20.44
N ALA A 323 0.32 -9.67 21.55
CA ALA A 323 0.88 -9.81 22.88
C ALA A 323 0.20 -10.96 23.60
N GLU A 324 1.01 -11.74 24.29
CA GLU A 324 0.53 -12.63 25.35
C GLU A 324 0.58 -11.85 26.67
N HIS A 325 -0.54 -11.82 27.38
CA HIS A 325 -0.64 -11.31 28.73
C HIS A 325 -0.16 -12.39 29.70
N ASN A 326 0.81 -12.06 30.56
CA ASN A 326 0.95 -12.70 31.86
C ASN A 326 0.06 -11.92 32.85
N LEU A 327 -1.09 -12.50 33.20
CA LEU A 327 -1.80 -12.26 34.46
C LEU A 327 -2.29 -13.59 35.00
#